data_AF-M7D245-F1
#
_entry.id   AF-M7D245-F1
#
_cell.length_a   1.000
_cell.length_b   1.000
_cell.length_c   1.000
_cell.angle_alpha   90.00
_cell.angle_beta   90.00
_cell.angle_gamma   90.00
#
_symmetry.space_group_name_H-M   'P 1'
#
loop_
_entity.id
_entity.type
_entity.pdbx_description
1 polymer ?
#
loop_
_entity_poly.entity_id
_entity_poly.type
_entity_poly.pdbx_seq_one_letter_code
_entity_poly.pdbx_strand_id
1 'polypeptide(L)'
;MAKSRAIFWVAHSLTLLGVIAFIVVLTSKVSSGDGTQQYLSMAGIKVSYIGALALFCVIPLFVIVLFVLDYLGNRDYRDFQKKYKIEDKEGD
;
A
#
# COMPACT_ATOMS: atom_id res chain seq x y z
N MET A 1 -3.41 24.03 16.03
CA MET A 1 -3.57 22.86 15.13
C MET A 1 -2.66 22.88 13.89
N ALA A 2 -2.03 23.99 13.48
CA ALA A 2 -1.18 24.03 12.28
C ALA A 2 0.17 23.27 12.40
N LYS A 3 0.77 23.21 13.60
CA LYS A 3 2.05 22.49 13.84
C LYS A 3 1.95 20.97 13.57
N SER A 4 0.77 20.38 13.77
CA SER A 4 0.53 18.95 13.53
C SER A 4 0.59 18.61 12.04
N ARG A 5 0.12 19.49 11.15
CA ARG A 5 0.16 19.25 9.70
C ARG A 5 1.58 19.25 9.14
N ALA A 6 2.43 20.18 9.56
CA ALA A 6 3.82 20.23 9.10
C ALA A 6 4.62 19.00 9.55
N ILE A 7 4.48 18.59 10.81
CA ILE A 7 5.11 17.37 11.34
C ILE A 7 4.60 16.12 10.60
N PHE A 8 3.30 16.06 10.32
CA PHE A 8 2.69 14.98 9.56
C PHE A 8 3.26 14.86 8.14
N TRP A 9 3.41 15.99 7.42
CA TRP A 9 4.01 16.01 6.08
C TRP A 9 5.50 15.63 6.09
N VAL A 10 6.26 16.14 7.06
CA VAL A 10 7.68 15.77 7.22
C VAL A 10 7.82 14.28 7.53
N ALA A 11 7.01 13.75 8.44
CA ALA A 11 6.99 12.33 8.76
C ALA A 11 6.64 11.48 7.52
N HIS A 12 5.63 11.88 6.74
CA HIS A 12 5.26 11.19 5.49
C HIS A 12 6.41 11.16 4.49
N SER A 13 7.04 12.30 4.23
CA SER A 13 8.17 12.39 3.31
C SER A 13 9.36 11.54 3.77
N LEU A 14 9.66 11.56 5.07
CA LEU A 14 10.76 10.75 5.64
C LEU A 14 10.45 9.25 5.55
N THR A 15 9.20 8.86 5.79
CA THR A 15 8.75 7.47 5.69
C THR A 15 8.81 7.00 4.24
N LEU A 16 8.37 7.84 3.30
CA LEU A 16 8.44 7.56 1.86
C LEU A 16 9.89 7.37 1.40
N LEU A 17 10.81 8.25 1.81
CA LEU A 17 12.23 8.12 1.51
C LEU A 17 12.83 6.83 2.11
N GLY A 18 12.47 6.49 3.35
CA GLY A 18 12.91 5.25 3.99
C GLY A 18 12.44 4.01 3.25
N VAL A 19 11.18 3.98 2.80
CA VAL A 19 10.61 2.89 2.01
C VAL A 19 11.34 2.77 0.66
N ILE A 20 11.57 3.88 -0.04
CA ILE A 20 12.30 3.87 -1.33
C ILE A 20 13.72 3.34 -1.14
N ALA A 21 14.45 3.84 -0.14
CA ALA A 21 15.81 3.39 0.16
C ALA A 21 15.84 1.89 0.47
N PHE A 22 14.87 1.40 1.24
CA PHE A 22 14.75 -0.02 1.57
C PHE A 22 14.51 -0.88 0.33
N ILE A 23 13.60 -0.47 -0.56
CA ILE A 23 13.33 -1.17 -1.82
C ILE A 23 14.58 -1.23 -2.71
N VAL A 24 15.34 -0.13 -2.80
CA VAL A 24 16.59 -0.08 -3.59
C VAL A 24 17.63 -1.04 -3.01
N VAL A 25 17.79 -1.10 -1.69
CA VAL A 25 18.71 -2.04 -1.03
C VAL A 25 18.31 -3.49 -1.31
N LEU A 26 17.02 -3.83 -1.16
CA LEU A 26 16.52 -5.17 -1.46
C LEU A 26 16.75 -5.54 -2.93
N THR A 27 16.42 -4.64 -3.86
CA THR A 27 16.58 -4.86 -5.30
C THR A 27 18.05 -5.06 -5.66
N SER A 28 18.94 -4.24 -5.11
CA SER A 28 20.39 -4.37 -5.28
C SER A 28 20.88 -5.75 -4.82
N LYS A 29 20.45 -6.20 -3.63
CA LYS A 29 20.77 -7.52 -3.07
C LYS A 29 20.23 -8.68 -3.90
N VAL A 30 19.04 -8.54 -4.48
CA VAL A 30 18.50 -9.55 -5.38
C VAL A 30 19.29 -9.58 -6.70
N SER A 31 19.62 -8.41 -7.27
CA SER A 31 20.39 -8.32 -8.52
C SER A 31 21.84 -8.80 -8.40
N SER A 32 22.43 -8.75 -7.20
CA SER A 32 23.79 -9.25 -6.95
C SER A 32 23.86 -10.77 -6.81
N GLY A 33 22.74 -11.48 -6.93
CA GLY A 33 22.66 -12.93 -6.78
C GLY A 33 22.48 -13.41 -5.33
N ASP A 34 22.43 -12.49 -4.36
CA ASP A 34 22.26 -12.79 -2.94
C ASP A 34 20.77 -12.86 -2.52
N GLY A 35 19.84 -12.89 -3.48
CA GLY A 35 18.41 -12.82 -3.21
C GLY A 35 17.86 -13.94 -2.30
N THR A 36 18.51 -15.10 -2.29
CA THR A 36 18.16 -16.25 -1.45
C THR A 36 18.84 -16.23 -0.10
N GLN A 37 19.83 -15.36 0.12
CA GLN A 37 20.45 -15.21 1.43
C GLN A 37 19.41 -14.76 2.44
N GLN A 38 19.47 -15.39 3.62
CA GLN A 38 18.57 -15.10 4.72
C GLN A 38 19.27 -14.14 5.68
N TYR A 39 18.55 -13.09 6.08
CA TYR A 39 18.99 -12.22 7.17
C TYR A 39 18.05 -12.38 8.35
N LEU A 40 18.58 -12.12 9.56
CA LEU A 40 17.77 -12.09 10.77
C LEU A 40 17.07 -10.74 10.84
N SER A 41 15.75 -10.74 10.76
CA SER A 41 14.94 -9.54 11.02
C SER A 41 15.03 -9.11 12.49
N MET A 42 14.68 -7.87 12.80
CA MET A 42 14.56 -7.38 14.18
C MET A 42 13.59 -8.20 15.05
N ALA A 43 12.62 -8.88 14.42
CA ALA A 43 11.69 -9.78 15.10
C ALA A 43 12.29 -11.18 15.38
N GLY A 44 13.57 -11.41 15.06
CA GLY A 44 14.24 -12.70 15.22
C GLY A 44 13.86 -13.73 14.14
N ILE A 45 13.09 -13.34 13.13
CA ILE A 45 12.64 -14.21 12.05
C ILE A 45 13.67 -14.17 10.91
N LYS A 46 14.06 -15.34 10.39
CA LYS A 46 14.90 -15.45 9.19
C LYS A 46 14.06 -15.15 7.95
N VAL A 47 14.43 -14.10 7.22
CA VAL A 47 13.71 -13.66 6.01
C VAL A 47 14.70 -13.60 4.85
N SER A 48 14.31 -14.11 3.68
CA SER A 48 15.10 -13.96 2.46
C SER A 48 14.86 -12.59 1.82
N TYR A 49 15.86 -12.04 1.14
CA TYR A 49 15.72 -10.76 0.44
C TYR A 49 14.62 -10.79 -0.63
N ILE A 50 14.50 -11.91 -1.37
CA ILE A 50 13.39 -12.13 -2.32
C ILE A 50 12.03 -12.17 -1.61
N GLY A 51 11.94 -12.86 -0.47
CA GLY A 51 10.71 -12.95 0.31
C GLY A 51 10.26 -11.59 0.85
N ALA A 52 11.21 -10.77 1.32
CA ALA A 52 10.94 -9.40 1.74
C ALA A 52 10.44 -8.53 0.57
N LEU A 53 11.07 -8.64 -0.60
CA LEU A 53 10.69 -7.88 -1.79
C LEU A 53 9.29 -8.27 -2.28
N ALA A 54 8.98 -9.57 -2.29
CA ALA A 54 7.64 -10.08 -2.63
C ALA A 54 6.56 -9.53 -1.69
N LEU A 55 6.79 -9.55 -0.37
CA LEU A 55 5.85 -8.97 0.61
C LEU A 55 5.63 -7.47 0.34
N PHE A 56 6.69 -6.72 0.06
CA PHE A 56 6.59 -5.30 -0.27
C PHE A 56 5.83 -5.04 -1.57
N CYS A 57 5.86 -5.95 -2.55
CA CYS A 57 5.07 -5.85 -3.77
C CYS A 57 3.61 -6.27 -3.59
N VAL A 58 3.33 -7.21 -2.69
CA VAL A 58 1.97 -7.72 -2.45
C VAL A 58 1.08 -6.65 -1.80
N ILE A 59 1.60 -5.88 -0.85
CA ILE A 59 0.84 -4.82 -0.15
C ILE A 59 0.23 -3.78 -1.13
N PRO A 60 1.00 -3.10 -2.01
CA PRO A 60 0.43 -2.15 -2.96
C PRO A 60 -0.50 -2.82 -3.96
N LEU A 61 -0.25 -4.09 -4.32
CA LEU A 61 -1.13 -4.84 -5.21
C LEU A 61 -2.51 -5.06 -4.56
N PHE A 62 -2.57 -5.40 -3.27
CA PHE A 62 -3.83 -5.49 -2.52
C PHE A 62 -4.58 -4.15 -2.49
N VAL A 63 -3.88 -3.03 -2.29
CA VAL A 63 -4.49 -1.70 -2.29
C VAL A 63 -5.10 -1.38 -3.67
N ILE A 64 -4.40 -1.70 -4.76
CA ILE A 64 -4.92 -1.53 -6.12
C ILE A 64 -6.18 -2.37 -6.33
N VAL A 65 -6.17 -3.63 -5.91
CA VAL A 65 -7.34 -4.51 -6.02
C VAL A 65 -8.53 -3.95 -5.24
N LEU A 66 -8.32 -3.49 -4.00
CA LEU A 66 -9.37 -2.86 -3.20
C LEU A 66 -9.94 -1.61 -3.88
N PHE A 67 -9.08 -0.76 -4.45
CA PHE A 67 -9.52 0.43 -5.18
C PHE A 67 -10.36 0.07 -6.41
N VAL A 68 -9.98 -0.97 -7.14
CA VAL A 68 -10.76 -1.46 -8.29
C VAL A 68 -12.11 -2.03 -7.84
N LEU A 69 -12.15 -2.81 -6.77
CA LEU A 69 -13.39 -3.34 -6.22
C LEU A 69 -14.33 -2.24 -5.74
N ASP A 70 -13.80 -1.21 -5.07
CA ASP A 70 -14.58 -0.06 -4.62
C ASP A 70 -15.12 0.76 -5.81
N TYR A 71 -14.29 0.94 -6.86
CA TYR A 71 -14.74 1.57 -8.10
C TYR A 71 -15.87 0.80 -8.79
N LEU A 72 -15.75 -0.53 -8.87
CA LEU A 72 -16.79 -1.39 -9.44
C LEU A 72 -18.05 -1.39 -8.57
N GLY A 73 -17.91 -1.47 -7.24
CA GLY A 73 -19.03 -1.40 -6.31
C GLY A 73 -19.80 -0.08 -6.42
N ASN A 74 -19.09 1.05 -6.52
CA ASN A 74 -19.70 2.35 -6.72
C ASN A 74 -20.39 2.48 -8.08
N ARG A 75 -19.85 1.85 -9.13
CA ARG A 75 -20.50 1.80 -10.44
C ARG A 75 -21.80 0.99 -10.37
N ASP A 76 -21.76 -0.19 -9.79
CA ASP A 76 -22.94 -1.06 -9.65
C ASP A 76 -24.00 -0.40 -8.77
N TYR A 77 -23.60 0.30 -7.71
CA TYR A 77 -24.50 1.08 -6.85
C TYR A 77 -25.20 2.21 -7.62
N ARG A 78 -24.47 2.94 -8.46
CA ARG A 78 -25.05 3.99 -9.32
C ARG A 78 -26.01 3.43 -10.35
N ASP A 79 -25.69 2.28 -10.96
CA ASP A 79 -26.56 1.63 -11.93
C ASP A 79 -27.81 1.04 -11.26
N PHE A 80 -27.69 0.56 -10.02
CA PHE A 80 -28.81 0.14 -9.18
C PHE A 80 -29.74 1.31 -8.83
N GLN A 81 -29.21 2.43 -8.31
CA GLN A 81 -30.00 3.63 -7.99
C GLN A 81 -30.77 4.15 -9.21
N LYS A 82 -30.10 4.20 -10.38
CA LYS A 82 -30.75 4.60 -11.65
C LYS A 82 -31.87 3.66 -12.07
N LYS A 83 -31.66 2.34 -11.94
CA LYS A 83 -32.64 1.32 -12.34
C LYS A 83 -33.90 1.34 -11.45
N TYR A 84 -33.73 1.61 -10.16
CA TYR A 84 -34.83 1.61 -9.19
C TYR A 84 -35.37 3.00 -8.85
N LYS A 85 -34.89 4.07 -9.51
CA LYS A 85 -35.28 5.47 -9.25
C LYS A 85 -35.32 5.80 -7.76
N ILE A 86 -34.31 5.31 -7.03
CA ILE A 86 -34.15 5.64 -5.63
C ILE A 86 -33.60 7.06 -5.62
N GLU A 87 -34.49 8.05 -5.49
CA GLU A 87 -34.09 9.40 -5.12
C GLU A 87 -33.51 9.31 -3.72
N ASP A 88 -32.24 9.71 -3.57
CA ASP A 88 -31.64 9.91 -2.26
C ASP A 88 -32.51 10.95 -1.53
N LYS A 89 -33.42 10.47 -0.67
CA LYS A 89 -33.98 11.29 0.38
C LYS A 89 -32.83 11.56 1.33
N GLU A 90 -32.05 12.58 1.03
CA GLU A 90 -31.29 13.31 2.04
C GLU A 90 -32.30 13.65 3.14
N GLY A 91 -32.20 12.94 4.26
CA GLY A 91 -32.94 13.23 5.47
C GLY A 91 -32.42 14.54 6.06
N ASP A 92 -33.37 15.39 6.45
CA ASP A 92 -33.22 16.48 7.42
C ASP A 92 -32.36 16.09 8.64
#